data_AF-V2WXN3-F1
#
_entry.id   AF-V2WXN3-F1
#
_cell.length_a   1.000
_cell.length_b   1.000
_cell.length_c   1.000
_cell.angle_alpha   90.00
_cell.angle_beta   90.00
_cell.angle_gamma   90.00
#
_symmetry.space_group_name_H-M   'P 1'
#
loop_
_entity.id
_entity.type
_entity.pdbx_description
1 polymer ?
#
loop_
_entity_poly.entity_id
_entity_poly.type
_entity_poly.pdbx_seq_one_letter_code
_entity_poly.pdbx_strand_id
1 'polypeptide(L)'
;MPSIFGPESPDPELYPSDETYQKAFDQLQKSIREIEETGGVPLSMEHPIHIFPHSALNYGAQYPYSFQSDIQIMDHRLDIQNQEETTEIELAADKTNPTIFPDRFFYSITSPIITIRHPALLKRTSRYHWERLVFESYKSRGTRVIVVDGEKLVKDTKGQMKKVCEELGLDESQIQYTWDSGDGQKDGHYSHLPVPVTDAFMGTLHGSKGVIYRQRDEILDLVAEGRKWAEEWDEELARTMCELVKSSLEDYEYLLQFSI
;
A
#
# COMPACT_ATOMS: atom_id res chain seq x y z
N MET A 1 15.14 -29.43 -11.37
CA MET A 1 15.18 -27.95 -11.48
C MET A 1 14.69 -27.39 -10.15
N PRO A 2 15.40 -26.46 -9.51
CA PRO A 2 14.94 -25.83 -8.29
C PRO A 2 13.70 -24.97 -8.58
N SER A 3 12.75 -24.97 -7.66
CA SER A 3 11.49 -24.24 -7.74
C SER A 3 11.73 -22.73 -7.94
N ILE A 4 11.16 -22.18 -9.01
CA ILE A 4 11.20 -20.74 -9.31
C ILE A 4 10.20 -19.96 -8.42
N PHE A 5 9.31 -20.63 -7.69
CA PHE A 5 8.19 -19.98 -7.00
C PHE A 5 7.79 -20.52 -5.61
N GLY A 6 8.76 -20.96 -4.79
CA GLY A 6 8.47 -21.18 -3.37
C GLY A 6 9.73 -21.16 -2.53
N PRO A 7 9.83 -20.33 -1.47
CA PRO A 7 11.05 -20.25 -0.70
C PRO A 7 11.21 -21.51 0.16
N GLU A 8 12.37 -22.15 0.05
CA GLU A 8 13.02 -22.66 1.26
C GLU A 8 13.12 -21.48 2.24
N SER A 9 12.80 -21.72 3.51
CA SER A 9 12.88 -20.71 4.58
C SER A 9 14.12 -19.84 4.38
N PRO A 10 14.00 -18.49 4.30
CA PRO A 10 15.18 -17.66 4.15
C PRO A 10 16.16 -17.95 5.29
N ASP A 11 17.44 -18.02 4.96
CA ASP A 11 18.53 -18.12 5.93
C ASP A 11 18.38 -16.95 6.93
N PRO A 12 18.21 -17.22 8.23
CA PRO A 12 18.08 -16.18 9.26
C PRO A 12 19.26 -15.19 9.26
N GLU A 13 20.43 -15.61 8.78
CA GLU A 13 21.61 -14.74 8.69
C GLU A 13 21.56 -13.72 7.54
N LEU A 14 20.63 -13.85 6.58
CA LEU A 14 20.56 -12.98 5.40
C LEU A 14 19.86 -11.64 5.65
N TYR A 15 19.10 -11.51 6.75
CA TYR A 15 18.37 -10.30 7.14
C TYR A 15 18.59 -9.93 8.61
N PRO A 16 19.82 -9.65 9.06
CA PRO A 16 20.08 -9.23 10.43
C PRO A 16 19.70 -7.76 10.56
N SER A 17 18.41 -7.47 10.78
CA SER A 17 17.96 -6.15 11.19
C SER A 17 17.39 -6.24 12.60
N ASP A 18 17.94 -5.44 13.52
CA ASP A 18 17.34 -5.17 14.83
C ASP A 18 16.07 -4.30 14.70
N GLU A 19 15.57 -4.08 13.48
CA GLU A 19 14.32 -3.38 13.22
C GLU A 19 13.13 -4.30 13.45
N THR A 20 12.33 -3.92 14.44
CA THR A 20 11.05 -4.56 14.74
C THR A 20 9.91 -3.68 14.21
N TYR A 21 8.73 -4.28 14.01
CA TYR A 21 7.51 -3.53 13.72
C TYR A 21 7.26 -2.41 14.75
N GLN A 22 7.54 -2.65 16.03
CA GLN A 22 7.42 -1.62 17.07
C GLN A 22 8.38 -0.46 16.84
N LYS A 23 9.65 -0.74 16.53
CA LYS A 23 10.65 0.31 16.31
C LYS A 23 10.31 1.16 15.09
N ALA A 24 9.85 0.53 14.01
CA ALA A 24 9.38 1.24 12.81
C ALA A 24 8.14 2.11 13.11
N PHE A 25 7.20 1.59 13.90
CA PHE A 25 6.02 2.35 14.31
C PHE A 25 6.36 3.54 15.22
N ASP A 26 7.24 3.35 16.21
CA ASP A 26 7.71 4.44 17.07
C ASP A 26 8.41 5.54 16.27
N GLN A 27 9.17 5.17 15.23
CA GLN A 27 9.78 6.12 14.30
C GLN A 27 8.73 6.87 13.49
N LEU A 28 7.72 6.17 12.94
CA LEU A 28 6.62 6.79 12.22
C LEU A 28 5.89 7.83 13.07
N GLN A 29 5.56 7.51 14.33
CA GLN A 29 4.90 8.44 15.25
C GLN A 29 5.75 9.69 15.53
N LYS A 30 7.07 9.53 15.69
CA LYS A 30 8.00 10.67 15.86
C LYS A 30 8.07 11.53 14.60
N SER A 31 8.19 10.91 13.43
CA SER A 31 8.24 11.66 12.16
C SER A 31 6.96 12.42 11.89
N ILE A 32 5.78 11.86 12.23
CA ILE A 32 4.50 12.59 12.18
C ILE A 32 4.58 13.88 13.00
N ARG A 33 5.00 13.78 14.27
CA ARG A 33 5.15 14.93 15.15
C ARG A 33 6.12 15.97 14.58
N GLU A 34 7.30 15.54 14.14
CA GLU A 34 8.33 16.41 13.59
C GLU A 34 7.84 17.15 12.34
N ILE A 35 7.07 16.49 11.47
CA ILE A 35 6.47 17.11 10.28
C ILE A 35 5.41 18.14 10.69
N GLU A 36 4.52 17.80 11.62
CA GLU A 36 3.48 18.70 12.10
C GLU A 36 4.05 19.95 12.80
N GLU A 37 5.19 19.83 13.49
CA GLU A 37 5.92 20.96 14.08
C GLU A 37 6.38 21.98 13.04
N THR A 38 6.61 21.54 11.79
CA THR A 38 6.93 22.45 10.66
C THR A 38 5.69 23.08 10.02
N GLY A 39 4.49 22.72 10.48
CA GLY A 39 3.21 23.06 9.85
C GLY A 39 2.89 22.22 8.60
N GLY A 40 3.63 21.13 8.38
CA GLY A 40 3.42 20.19 7.28
C GLY A 40 2.30 19.20 7.58
N VAL A 41 1.74 18.59 6.54
CA VAL A 41 0.78 17.49 6.64
C VAL A 41 1.51 16.18 6.36
N PRO A 42 1.63 15.26 7.34
CA PRO A 42 2.31 13.99 7.13
C PRO A 42 1.49 13.08 6.19
N LEU A 43 2.16 12.49 5.20
CA LEU A 43 1.60 11.48 4.31
C LEU A 43 2.47 10.23 4.35
N SER A 44 1.86 9.09 4.67
CA SER A 44 2.49 7.78 4.56
C SER A 44 1.79 6.95 3.48
N MET A 45 2.57 6.16 2.76
CA MET A 45 2.05 5.19 1.79
C MET A 45 2.41 3.80 2.28
N GLU A 46 1.40 2.95 2.43
CA GLU A 46 1.57 1.59 2.89
C GLU A 46 0.94 0.62 1.89
N HIS A 47 1.56 -0.56 1.75
CA HIS A 47 0.93 -1.67 1.05
C HIS A 47 0.20 -2.55 2.07
N PRO A 48 -1.03 -3.02 1.79
CA PRO A 48 -1.78 -3.87 2.71
C PRO A 48 -1.01 -5.09 3.22
N ILE A 49 -0.13 -5.67 2.39
CA ILE A 49 0.72 -6.81 2.75
C ILE A 49 1.68 -6.52 3.92
N HIS A 50 2.01 -5.25 4.19
CA HIS A 50 2.90 -4.85 5.29
C HIS A 50 2.16 -4.49 6.57
N ILE A 51 0.86 -4.22 6.49
CA ILE A 51 0.09 -3.70 7.61
C ILE A 51 -1.02 -4.65 8.08
N PHE A 52 -1.32 -5.72 7.35
CA PHE A 52 -2.29 -6.73 7.80
C PHE A 52 -1.59 -7.88 8.54
N PRO A 53 -2.23 -8.46 9.57
CA PRO A 53 -1.72 -9.67 10.19
C PRO A 53 -1.72 -10.83 9.18
N HIS A 54 -0.76 -11.77 9.30
CA HIS A 54 -0.70 -12.92 8.39
C HIS A 54 -1.98 -13.76 8.38
N SER A 55 -2.74 -13.78 9.48
CA SER A 55 -4.03 -14.46 9.54
C SER A 55 -5.03 -13.89 8.52
N ALA A 56 -5.06 -12.56 8.34
CA ALA A 56 -5.89 -11.90 7.34
C ALA A 56 -5.31 -12.03 5.93
N LEU A 57 -3.98 -11.98 5.78
CA LEU A 57 -3.32 -12.17 4.48
C LEU A 57 -3.46 -13.60 3.95
N ASN A 58 -3.49 -14.59 4.84
CA ASN A 58 -3.67 -16.00 4.51
C ASN A 58 -5.08 -16.33 4.02
N TYR A 59 -6.07 -15.47 4.24
CA TYR A 59 -7.43 -15.71 3.79
C TYR A 59 -7.47 -15.81 2.26
N GLY A 60 -7.86 -16.99 1.76
CA GLY A 60 -7.87 -17.30 0.34
C GLY A 60 -6.49 -17.30 -0.33
N ALA A 61 -5.38 -17.34 0.42
CA ALA A 61 -4.04 -17.47 -0.13
C ALA A 61 -3.82 -18.89 -0.69
N GLN A 62 -3.29 -18.98 -1.91
CA GLN A 62 -2.91 -20.27 -2.51
C GLN A 62 -1.77 -20.95 -1.73
N TYR A 63 -0.86 -20.13 -1.20
CA TYR A 63 0.28 -20.55 -0.39
C TYR A 63 0.23 -19.77 0.93
N PRO A 64 -0.54 -20.25 1.93
CA PRO A 64 -0.62 -19.56 3.21
C PRO A 64 0.73 -19.57 3.92
N TYR A 65 1.09 -18.47 4.57
CA TYR A 65 2.21 -18.42 5.49
C TYR A 65 1.96 -19.42 6.63
N SER A 66 2.93 -20.29 6.89
CA SER A 66 2.85 -21.29 7.97
C SER A 66 2.85 -20.65 9.36
N PHE A 67 3.34 -19.42 9.47
CA PHE A 67 3.41 -18.67 10.72
C PHE A 67 2.24 -17.69 10.86
N GLN A 68 1.48 -17.84 11.95
CA GLN A 68 0.52 -16.81 12.37
C GLN A 68 1.30 -15.70 13.07
N SER A 69 1.21 -14.48 12.54
CA SER A 69 1.86 -13.33 13.18
C SER A 69 1.03 -12.83 14.35
N ASP A 70 1.50 -13.05 15.57
CA ASP A 70 1.03 -12.34 16.76
C ASP A 70 1.68 -10.96 16.87
N ILE A 71 1.87 -10.26 15.73
CA ILE A 71 2.48 -8.91 15.74
C ILE A 71 1.54 -8.00 16.51
N GLN A 72 1.97 -7.65 17.71
CA GLN A 72 1.33 -6.67 18.58
C GLN A 72 2.23 -5.44 18.62
N ILE A 73 1.71 -4.35 18.05
CA ILE A 73 2.33 -3.03 18.15
C ILE A 73 1.60 -2.28 19.26
N MET A 74 2.35 -1.74 20.20
CA MET A 74 1.85 -0.89 21.27
C MET A 74 1.86 0.58 20.82
N ASP A 75 0.81 1.30 21.20
CA ASP A 75 0.75 2.75 20.97
C ASP A 75 1.45 3.51 22.10
N HIS A 76 2.66 4.00 21.82
CA HIS A 76 3.39 4.83 22.76
C HIS A 76 3.02 6.31 22.69
N ARG A 77 2.06 6.68 21.83
CA ARG A 77 1.56 8.05 21.62
C ARG A 77 2.69 9.06 21.34
N LEU A 78 3.70 8.62 20.59
CA LEU A 78 4.87 9.44 20.27
C LEU A 78 4.59 10.51 19.20
N ASP A 79 3.35 10.66 18.79
CA ASP A 79 2.84 11.79 18.00
C ASP A 79 2.44 13.02 18.85
N ILE A 80 2.21 12.86 20.17
CA ILE A 80 1.67 13.95 21.02
C ILE A 80 2.79 14.66 21.82
N GLN A 81 2.78 16.00 21.86
CA GLN A 81 3.81 16.84 22.53
C GLN A 81 3.70 16.92 24.06
N ASN A 82 2.52 16.72 24.64
CA ASN A 82 2.28 16.84 26.08
C ASN A 82 1.72 15.53 26.62
N GLN A 83 2.62 14.59 26.96
CA GLN A 83 2.25 13.43 27.75
C GLN A 83 1.86 13.90 29.14
N GLU A 84 0.58 14.16 29.40
CA GLU A 84 0.09 13.86 30.75
C GLU A 84 0.32 12.36 30.94
N GLU A 85 0.91 11.94 32.06
CA GLU A 85 1.12 10.54 32.41
C GLU A 85 -0.25 9.84 32.52
N THR A 86 -0.87 9.53 31.39
CA THR A 86 -1.99 8.61 31.34
C THR A 86 -1.39 7.23 31.55
N THR A 87 -1.49 6.77 32.79
CA THR A 87 -1.18 5.41 33.25
C THR A 87 -2.07 4.34 32.61
N GLU A 88 -3.02 4.74 31.77
CA GLU A 88 -3.79 3.87 30.91
C GLU A 88 -2.96 3.50 29.68
N ILE A 89 -2.09 2.49 29.87
CA ILE A 89 -1.76 1.58 28.78
C ILE A 89 -3.12 1.12 28.26
N GLU A 90 -3.51 1.53 27.05
CA GLU A 90 -4.60 0.88 26.31
C GLU A 90 -4.14 -0.55 26.04
N LEU A 91 -4.30 -1.39 27.06
CA LEU A 91 -4.18 -2.83 27.03
C LEU A 91 -5.30 -3.28 26.10
N ALA A 92 -5.00 -3.38 24.81
CA ALA A 92 -5.64 -4.22 23.79
C ALA A 92 -7.13 -4.50 24.02
N ALA A 93 -7.91 -3.50 24.44
CA ALA A 93 -9.32 -3.66 24.74
C ALA A 93 -10.01 -3.57 23.38
N ASP A 94 -10.23 -4.76 22.81
CA ASP A 94 -10.92 -5.02 21.56
C ASP A 94 -10.44 -4.17 20.39
N LYS A 95 -9.21 -4.45 19.93
CA LYS A 95 -8.75 -3.97 18.62
C LYS A 95 -9.79 -4.30 17.55
N THR A 96 -10.36 -3.27 16.93
CA THR A 96 -11.44 -3.43 15.95
C THR A 96 -10.96 -3.23 14.51
N ASN A 97 -9.81 -2.61 14.31
CA ASN A 97 -9.26 -2.40 12.97
C ASN A 97 -8.61 -3.69 12.42
N PRO A 98 -8.63 -3.90 11.09
CA PRO A 98 -8.15 -5.14 10.47
C PRO A 98 -6.62 -5.20 10.28
N THR A 99 -5.87 -4.16 10.69
CA THR A 99 -4.43 -4.03 10.46
C THR A 99 -3.62 -4.42 11.69
N ILE A 100 -2.30 -4.24 11.70
CA ILE A 100 -1.40 -4.41 12.86
C ILE A 100 -1.33 -3.16 13.74
N PHE A 101 -1.79 -2.01 13.25
CA PHE A 101 -1.74 -0.76 14.00
C PHE A 101 -2.71 -0.73 15.19
N PRO A 102 -2.42 0.07 16.23
CA PRO A 102 -3.37 0.40 17.28
C PRO A 102 -4.61 1.15 16.75
N ASP A 103 -5.78 0.92 17.36
CA ASP A 103 -7.04 1.57 16.95
C ASP A 103 -6.96 3.10 17.04
N ARG A 104 -6.30 3.66 18.08
CA ARG A 104 -6.13 5.11 18.20
C ARG A 104 -5.38 5.67 16.98
N PHE A 105 -4.23 5.09 16.66
CA PHE A 105 -3.44 5.50 15.50
C PHE A 105 -4.25 5.38 14.20
N PHE A 106 -4.83 4.20 13.96
CA PHE A 106 -5.51 3.91 12.70
C PHE A 106 -6.81 4.70 12.49
N TYR A 107 -7.57 5.03 13.53
CA TYR A 107 -8.86 5.73 13.32
C TYR A 107 -8.82 7.22 13.66
N SER A 108 -7.88 7.65 14.49
CA SER A 108 -7.90 9.02 15.05
C SER A 108 -6.83 9.92 14.44
N ILE A 109 -5.78 9.35 13.84
CA ILE A 109 -4.65 10.11 13.29
C ILE A 109 -4.69 10.12 11.75
N THR A 110 -5.18 9.04 11.15
CA THR A 110 -5.10 8.85 9.70
C THR A 110 -6.42 9.15 8.99
N SER A 111 -6.32 9.84 7.85
CA SER A 111 -7.39 9.94 6.85
C SER A 111 -7.03 9.05 5.67
N PRO A 112 -7.78 7.99 5.37
CA PRO A 112 -7.37 7.00 4.37
C PRO A 112 -7.60 7.50 2.94
N ILE A 113 -6.57 7.36 2.11
CA ILE A 113 -6.63 7.47 0.65
C ILE A 113 -6.35 6.09 0.07
N ILE A 114 -7.31 5.52 -0.65
CA ILE A 114 -7.17 4.20 -1.29
C ILE A 114 -7.06 4.42 -2.79
N THR A 115 -5.93 4.00 -3.36
CA THR A 115 -5.76 3.98 -4.81
C THR A 115 -6.20 2.64 -5.38
N ILE A 116 -7.07 2.65 -6.38
CA ILE A 116 -7.54 1.46 -7.08
C ILE A 116 -7.17 1.54 -8.56
N ARG A 117 -7.04 0.40 -9.21
CA ARG A 117 -6.80 0.22 -10.64
C ARG A 117 -7.50 -1.05 -11.07
N HIS A 118 -7.88 -1.13 -12.34
CA HIS A 118 -8.48 -2.37 -12.83
C HIS A 118 -7.56 -3.57 -12.51
N PRO A 119 -8.04 -4.66 -11.86
CA PRO A 119 -7.17 -5.71 -11.35
C PRO A 119 -6.26 -6.32 -12.42
N ALA A 120 -6.76 -6.49 -13.65
CA ALA A 120 -5.93 -6.99 -14.76
C ALA A 120 -4.67 -6.15 -15.09
N LEU A 121 -4.58 -4.91 -14.61
CA LEU A 121 -3.38 -4.07 -14.75
C LEU A 121 -2.34 -4.34 -13.65
N LEU A 122 -2.72 -5.06 -12.58
CA LEU A 122 -1.90 -5.37 -11.42
C LEU A 122 -1.38 -6.81 -11.51
N LYS A 123 -0.32 -7.00 -12.32
CA LYS A 123 0.28 -8.32 -12.63
C LYS A 123 0.66 -9.18 -11.39
N ARG A 124 0.89 -8.59 -10.19
CA ARG A 124 1.29 -9.34 -8.96
C ARG A 124 0.39 -9.15 -7.73
N THR A 125 -0.45 -8.12 -7.68
CA THR A 125 -1.16 -7.69 -6.46
C THR A 125 -2.62 -7.37 -6.75
N SER A 126 -3.27 -8.20 -7.55
CA SER A 126 -4.70 -8.11 -7.83
C SER A 126 -5.50 -8.69 -6.67
N ARG A 127 -5.52 -8.03 -5.52
CA ARG A 127 -6.45 -8.36 -4.44
C ARG A 127 -6.93 -7.06 -3.80
N TYR A 128 -8.18 -6.68 -4.10
CA TYR A 128 -8.84 -5.52 -3.50
C TYR A 128 -9.56 -5.82 -2.19
N HIS A 129 -9.52 -7.09 -1.76
CA HIS A 129 -10.16 -7.52 -0.53
C HIS A 129 -9.62 -6.77 0.69
N TRP A 130 -8.30 -6.58 0.78
CA TRP A 130 -7.68 -5.92 1.92
C TRP A 130 -7.98 -4.42 1.94
N GLU A 131 -7.96 -3.76 0.78
CA GLU A 131 -8.39 -2.37 0.61
C GLU A 131 -9.87 -2.21 0.99
N ARG A 132 -10.73 -3.16 0.61
CA ARG A 132 -12.15 -3.15 1.01
C ARG A 132 -12.30 -3.32 2.51
N LEU A 133 -11.51 -4.16 3.17
CA LEU A 133 -11.53 -4.30 4.63
C LEU A 133 -11.14 -2.98 5.33
N VAL A 134 -10.09 -2.30 4.84
CA VAL A 134 -9.72 -0.96 5.33
C VAL A 134 -10.87 0.02 5.11
N PHE A 135 -11.40 0.07 3.89
CA PHE A 135 -12.50 0.98 3.53
C PHE A 135 -13.73 0.80 4.44
N GLU A 136 -14.20 -0.45 4.59
CA GLU A 136 -15.36 -0.76 5.43
C GLU A 136 -15.11 -0.47 6.92
N SER A 137 -13.89 -0.72 7.40
CA SER A 137 -13.48 -0.42 8.77
C SER A 137 -13.65 1.07 9.08
N TYR A 138 -13.16 1.97 8.23
CA TYR A 138 -13.37 3.41 8.41
C TYR A 138 -14.82 3.83 8.19
N LYS A 139 -15.46 3.31 7.15
CA LYS A 139 -16.86 3.63 6.82
C LYS A 139 -17.82 3.26 7.95
N SER A 140 -17.58 2.13 8.64
CA SER A 140 -18.38 1.68 9.78
C SER A 140 -18.37 2.67 10.95
N ARG A 141 -17.33 3.51 11.04
CA ARG A 141 -17.19 4.58 12.04
C ARG A 141 -17.67 5.94 11.55
N GLY A 142 -18.22 6.01 10.34
CA GLY A 142 -18.65 7.26 9.72
C GLY A 142 -17.49 8.13 9.20
N THR A 143 -16.26 7.60 9.17
CA THR A 143 -15.10 8.30 8.62
C THR A 143 -15.13 8.24 7.10
N ARG A 144 -14.92 9.38 6.46
CA ARG A 144 -14.83 9.47 5.01
C ARG A 144 -13.53 8.85 4.51
N VAL A 145 -13.61 8.07 3.43
CA VAL A 145 -12.47 7.47 2.74
C VAL A 145 -12.38 8.04 1.33
N ILE A 146 -11.21 8.52 0.93
CA ILE A 146 -10.98 9.01 -0.43
C ILE A 146 -10.56 7.80 -1.29
N VAL A 147 -11.36 7.46 -2.30
CA VAL A 147 -11.00 6.42 -3.27
C VAL A 147 -10.56 7.10 -4.56
N VAL A 148 -9.34 6.83 -5.01
CA VAL A 148 -8.77 7.39 -6.25
C VAL A 148 -8.69 6.29 -7.29
N ASP A 149 -9.42 6.46 -8.38
CA ASP A 149 -9.33 5.59 -9.57
C ASP A 149 -8.05 5.94 -10.34
N GLY A 150 -7.15 4.97 -10.42
CA GLY A 150 -5.85 5.11 -11.05
C GLY A 150 -5.92 5.26 -12.56
N GLU A 151 -6.98 4.80 -13.23
CA GLU A 151 -7.20 5.04 -14.65
C GLU A 151 -7.61 6.50 -14.89
N LYS A 152 -8.52 7.03 -14.05
CA LYS A 152 -8.85 8.46 -14.08
C LYS A 152 -7.64 9.34 -13.71
N LEU A 153 -6.84 8.93 -12.72
CA LEU A 153 -5.63 9.64 -12.32
C LEU A 153 -4.60 9.71 -13.44
N VAL A 154 -4.44 8.64 -14.23
CA VAL A 154 -3.53 8.68 -15.40
C VAL A 154 -4.11 9.56 -16.50
N LYS A 155 -5.42 9.49 -16.75
CA LYS A 155 -6.09 10.27 -17.81
C LYS A 155 -6.15 11.77 -17.53
N ASP A 156 -6.42 12.14 -16.28
CA ASP A 156 -6.56 13.54 -15.82
C ASP A 156 -5.87 13.72 -14.46
N THR A 157 -4.54 13.65 -14.47
CA THR A 157 -3.75 13.73 -13.23
C THR A 157 -4.00 15.02 -12.46
N LYS A 158 -4.11 16.16 -13.15
CA LYS A 158 -4.33 17.45 -12.49
C LYS A 158 -5.73 17.55 -11.90
N GLY A 159 -6.77 17.21 -12.66
CA GLY A 159 -8.14 17.27 -12.17
C GLY A 159 -8.40 16.29 -11.01
N GLN A 160 -7.75 15.12 -10.99
CA GLN A 160 -7.86 14.18 -9.89
C GLN A 160 -7.11 14.64 -8.63
N MET A 161 -5.87 15.14 -8.79
CA MET A 161 -5.13 15.68 -7.66
C MET A 161 -5.80 16.92 -7.04
N LYS A 162 -6.44 17.76 -7.87
CA LYS A 162 -7.27 18.86 -7.39
C LYS A 162 -8.38 18.38 -6.44
N LYS A 163 -9.14 17.36 -6.83
CA LYS A 163 -10.20 16.79 -5.97
C LYS A 163 -9.64 16.22 -4.67
N VAL A 164 -8.48 15.54 -4.72
CA VAL A 164 -7.81 15.04 -3.51
C VAL A 164 -7.44 16.20 -2.57
N CYS A 165 -6.88 17.28 -3.11
CA CYS A 165 -6.55 18.47 -2.33
C CYS A 165 -7.79 19.15 -1.73
N GLU A 166 -8.88 19.28 -2.50
CA GLU A 166 -10.16 19.80 -2.00
C GLU A 166 -10.71 18.97 -0.84
N GLU A 167 -10.63 17.64 -0.93
CA GLU A 167 -11.10 16.72 0.11
C GLU A 167 -10.23 16.74 1.37
N LEU A 168 -8.92 16.96 1.22
CA LEU A 168 -7.98 17.03 2.35
C LEU A 168 -7.76 18.46 2.89
N GLY A 169 -8.34 19.48 2.26
CA GLY A 169 -8.08 20.88 2.59
C GLY A 169 -6.64 21.33 2.30
N LEU A 170 -5.98 20.70 1.33
CA LEU A 170 -4.61 21.03 0.91
C LEU A 170 -4.61 22.11 -0.18
N ASP A 171 -3.57 22.94 -0.19
CA ASP A 171 -3.35 23.94 -1.23
C ASP A 171 -2.86 23.27 -2.54
N GLU A 172 -3.75 23.22 -3.54
CA GLU A 172 -3.45 22.68 -4.88
C GLU A 172 -2.20 23.32 -5.51
N SER A 173 -1.91 24.58 -5.20
CA SER A 173 -0.77 25.29 -5.80
C SER A 173 0.59 24.76 -5.33
N GLN A 174 0.62 24.01 -4.23
CA GLN A 174 1.83 23.36 -3.71
C GLN A 174 2.15 22.02 -4.43
N ILE A 175 1.23 21.49 -5.24
CA ILE A 175 1.45 20.22 -5.95
C ILE A 175 2.52 20.38 -7.02
N GLN A 176 3.56 19.56 -6.93
CA GLN A 176 4.62 19.49 -7.93
C GLN A 176 4.35 18.35 -8.93
N TYR A 177 4.44 18.66 -10.22
CA TYR A 177 4.31 17.69 -11.33
C TYR A 177 5.66 17.37 -12.00
N THR A 178 6.72 18.02 -11.53
CA THR A 178 8.09 17.89 -12.00
C THR A 178 9.00 17.88 -10.78
N TRP A 179 10.04 17.08 -10.84
CA TRP A 179 11.03 16.92 -9.78
C TRP A 179 12.39 16.60 -10.39
N ASP A 180 13.44 16.72 -9.58
CA ASP A 180 14.77 16.27 -9.98
C ASP A 180 14.88 14.75 -9.89
N SER A 181 15.64 14.14 -10.81
CA SER A 181 15.91 12.71 -10.77
C SER A 181 16.65 12.36 -9.47
N GLY A 182 16.16 11.34 -8.78
CA GLY A 182 16.73 10.85 -7.53
C GLY A 182 18.04 10.09 -7.74
N ASP A 183 18.86 10.09 -6.70
CA ASP A 183 20.01 9.21 -6.56
C ASP A 183 19.54 7.90 -5.91
N GLY A 184 19.27 6.89 -6.73
CA GLY A 184 18.79 5.60 -6.25
C GLY A 184 19.78 4.77 -5.44
N GLN A 185 21.03 5.22 -5.27
CA GLN A 185 22.08 4.51 -4.53
C GLN A 185 22.29 5.08 -3.12
N LYS A 186 21.88 6.32 -2.85
CA LYS A 186 22.19 7.01 -1.59
C LYS A 186 21.49 6.46 -0.36
N ASP A 187 20.31 5.89 -0.51
CA ASP A 187 19.47 5.59 0.65
C ASP A 187 19.71 4.17 1.20
N GLY A 188 20.51 3.34 0.51
CA GLY A 188 20.85 1.97 0.94
C GLY A 188 19.67 0.98 0.94
N HIS A 189 18.44 1.46 0.81
CA HIS A 189 17.22 0.65 0.64
C HIS A 189 17.35 -0.23 -0.60
N TYR A 190 17.04 -1.52 -0.46
CA TYR A 190 17.18 -2.54 -1.52
C TYR A 190 18.62 -2.86 -1.98
N SER A 191 19.64 -2.41 -1.26
CA SER A 191 21.06 -2.77 -1.54
C SER A 191 21.33 -4.28 -1.47
N HIS A 192 20.48 -5.03 -0.78
CA HIS A 192 20.51 -6.49 -0.70
C HIS A 192 19.97 -7.18 -1.97
N LEU A 193 19.27 -6.46 -2.85
CA LEU A 193 18.78 -6.99 -4.12
C LEU A 193 19.84 -6.81 -5.22
N PRO A 194 19.97 -7.77 -6.16
CA PRO A 194 20.88 -7.61 -7.30
C PRO A 194 20.54 -6.35 -8.11
N VAL A 195 21.57 -5.59 -8.51
CA VAL A 195 21.43 -4.32 -9.27
C VAL A 195 20.45 -4.42 -10.46
N PRO A 196 20.46 -5.47 -11.31
CA PRO A 196 19.49 -5.57 -12.41
C PRO A 196 18.03 -5.64 -11.94
N VAL A 197 17.77 -6.24 -10.77
CA VAL A 197 16.43 -6.32 -10.17
C VAL A 197 16.03 -4.96 -9.62
N THR A 198 16.93 -4.30 -8.91
CA THR A 198 16.72 -2.96 -8.36
C THR A 198 16.47 -1.94 -9.47
N ASP A 199 17.26 -1.96 -10.55
CA ASP A 199 17.10 -1.07 -11.70
C ASP A 199 15.80 -1.34 -12.46
N ALA A 200 15.41 -2.61 -12.65
CA ALA A 200 14.16 -2.96 -13.30
C ALA A 200 12.93 -2.48 -12.52
N PHE A 201 13.00 -2.46 -11.19
CA PHE A 201 11.89 -2.06 -10.32
C PHE A 201 11.87 -0.55 -10.03
N MET A 202 13.03 0.02 -9.68
CA MET A 202 13.15 1.41 -9.19
C MET A 202 13.76 2.38 -10.20
N GLY A 203 14.36 1.89 -11.30
CA GLY A 203 15.07 2.75 -12.26
C GLY A 203 14.18 3.81 -12.91
N THR A 204 12.90 3.49 -13.17
CA THR A 204 11.93 4.49 -13.65
C THR A 204 11.64 5.54 -12.58
N LEU A 205 11.51 5.13 -11.31
CA LEU A 205 11.27 6.06 -10.20
C LEU A 205 12.44 7.03 -10.05
N HIS A 206 13.67 6.52 -9.93
CA HIS A 206 14.88 7.32 -9.77
C HIS A 206 15.19 8.20 -10.99
N GLY A 207 14.96 7.70 -12.20
CA GLY A 207 15.22 8.44 -13.43
C GLY A 207 14.14 9.45 -13.82
N SER A 208 12.96 9.39 -13.20
CA SER A 208 11.85 10.28 -13.54
C SER A 208 12.15 11.73 -13.13
N LYS A 209 11.64 12.68 -13.93
CA LYS A 209 11.75 14.13 -13.68
C LYS A 209 10.39 14.82 -13.56
N GLY A 210 9.34 14.02 -13.39
CA GLY A 210 7.96 14.47 -13.43
C GLY A 210 7.00 13.34 -13.79
N VAL A 211 5.71 13.70 -13.84
CA VAL A 211 4.64 12.74 -14.14
C VAL A 211 4.83 12.14 -15.53
N ILE A 212 5.00 10.82 -15.58
CA ILE A 212 5.16 10.07 -16.83
C ILE A 212 3.77 9.70 -17.34
N TYR A 213 3.34 10.38 -18.40
CA TYR A 213 2.10 10.02 -19.08
C TYR A 213 2.31 8.79 -19.96
N ARG A 214 1.50 7.74 -19.72
CA ARG A 214 1.37 6.59 -20.61
C ARG A 214 -0.08 6.43 -20.96
N GLN A 215 -0.44 6.84 -22.17
CA GLN A 215 -1.79 6.66 -22.68
C GLN A 215 -2.09 5.17 -22.83
N ARG A 216 -3.20 4.72 -22.26
CA ARG A 216 -3.88 3.49 -22.67
C ARG A 216 -5.33 3.86 -22.94
N ASP A 217 -5.71 3.78 -24.21
CA ASP A 217 -7.07 4.08 -24.65
C ASP A 217 -7.96 2.82 -24.74
N GLU A 218 -7.42 1.65 -24.40
CA GLU A 218 -8.12 0.39 -24.63
C GLU A 218 -8.99 -0.01 -23.44
N ILE A 219 -10.26 -0.29 -23.74
CA ILE A 219 -11.13 -1.08 -22.87
C ILE A 219 -10.43 -2.41 -22.64
N LEU A 220 -10.18 -2.74 -21.38
CA LEU A 220 -9.45 -3.94 -21.03
C LEU A 220 -10.35 -5.16 -21.25
N ASP A 221 -10.05 -5.95 -22.28
CA ASP A 221 -10.65 -7.25 -22.52
C ASP A 221 -9.81 -8.34 -21.84
N LEU A 222 -10.34 -8.92 -20.76
CA LEU A 222 -9.67 -9.97 -19.99
C LEU A 222 -9.35 -11.22 -20.84
N VAL A 223 -10.15 -11.52 -21.88
CA VAL A 223 -9.90 -12.65 -22.78
C VAL A 223 -8.72 -12.34 -23.71
N ALA A 224 -8.65 -11.12 -24.24
CA ALA A 224 -7.50 -10.69 -25.03
C ALA A 224 -6.23 -10.63 -24.18
N GLU A 225 -6.34 -10.11 -22.95
CA GLU A 225 -5.20 -9.97 -22.04
C GLU A 225 -4.71 -11.35 -21.55
N GLY A 226 -5.62 -12.28 -21.24
CA GLY A 226 -5.27 -13.66 -20.91
C GLY A 226 -4.51 -14.38 -22.03
N ARG A 227 -4.82 -14.11 -23.30
CA ARG A 227 -4.05 -14.63 -24.44
C ARG A 227 -2.62 -14.08 -24.47
N LYS A 228 -2.45 -12.78 -24.25
CA LYS A 228 -1.10 -12.18 -24.16
C LYS A 228 -0.29 -12.78 -23.01
N TRP A 229 -0.91 -13.00 -21.86
CA TRP A 229 -0.25 -13.62 -20.71
C TRP A 229 0.14 -15.08 -20.97
N ALA A 230 -0.65 -15.81 -21.75
CA ALA A 230 -0.31 -17.17 -22.14
C ALA A 230 0.90 -17.21 -23.10
N GLU A 231 1.03 -16.21 -23.97
CA GLU A 231 2.21 -16.03 -24.82
C GLU A 231 3.45 -15.57 -24.02
N GLU A 232 3.28 -14.69 -23.03
CA GLU A 232 4.38 -14.11 -22.22
C GLU A 232 4.93 -15.10 -21.19
N TRP A 233 4.08 -15.93 -20.57
CA TRP A 233 4.49 -16.83 -19.48
C TRP A 233 4.15 -18.30 -19.75
N ASP A 234 2.87 -18.66 -19.78
CA ASP A 234 2.32 -19.94 -20.23
C ASP A 234 0.79 -19.98 -19.97
N GLU A 235 0.10 -21.00 -20.48
CA GLU A 235 -1.36 -21.15 -20.33
C GLU A 235 -1.81 -21.33 -18.86
N GLU A 236 -1.02 -22.02 -18.03
CA GLU A 236 -1.40 -22.34 -16.65
C GLU A 236 -1.35 -21.08 -15.76
N LEU A 237 -0.27 -20.32 -15.87
CA LEU A 237 -0.10 -19.06 -15.16
C LEU A 237 -1.09 -18.02 -15.67
N ALA A 238 -1.30 -17.92 -16.98
CA ALA A 238 -2.30 -17.01 -17.55
C ALA A 238 -3.72 -17.30 -17.05
N ARG A 239 -4.10 -18.58 -16.95
CA ARG A 239 -5.38 -19.00 -16.34
C ARG A 239 -5.48 -18.56 -14.88
N THR A 240 -4.43 -18.81 -14.10
CA THR A 240 -4.36 -18.42 -12.68
C THR A 240 -4.48 -16.91 -12.51
N MET A 241 -3.78 -16.12 -13.33
CA MET A 241 -3.89 -14.66 -13.34
C MET A 241 -5.32 -14.20 -13.67
N CYS A 242 -5.97 -14.80 -14.67
CA CYS A 242 -7.36 -14.48 -14.99
C CYS A 242 -8.33 -14.81 -13.84
N GLU A 243 -8.11 -15.90 -13.11
CA GLU A 243 -8.90 -16.27 -11.93
C GLU A 243 -8.72 -15.25 -10.79
N LEU A 244 -7.48 -14.83 -10.52
CA LEU A 244 -7.18 -13.80 -9.50
C LEU A 244 -7.77 -12.42 -9.85
N VAL A 245 -7.78 -12.05 -11.14
CA VAL A 245 -8.47 -10.85 -11.60
C VAL A 245 -9.95 -10.96 -11.32
N LYS A 246 -10.59 -12.06 -11.74
CA LYS A 246 -12.03 -12.26 -11.55
C LYS A 246 -12.43 -12.26 -10.09
N SER A 247 -11.64 -12.89 -9.21
CA SER A 247 -11.93 -12.89 -7.77
C SER A 247 -11.83 -11.52 -7.12
N SER A 248 -11.12 -10.57 -7.75
CA SER A 248 -10.94 -9.21 -7.23
C SER A 248 -11.88 -8.19 -7.85
N LEU A 249 -12.60 -8.55 -8.93
CA LEU A 249 -13.50 -7.62 -9.62
C LEU A 249 -14.64 -7.16 -8.72
N GLU A 250 -15.21 -8.04 -7.89
CA GLU A 250 -16.29 -7.65 -6.98
C GLU A 250 -15.86 -6.54 -6.00
N ASP A 251 -14.70 -6.71 -5.35
CA ASP A 251 -14.16 -5.73 -4.41
C ASP A 251 -13.74 -4.43 -5.14
N TYR A 252 -13.15 -4.55 -6.34
CA TYR A 252 -12.81 -3.40 -7.19
C TYR A 252 -14.06 -2.60 -7.58
N GLU A 253 -15.09 -3.25 -8.13
CA GLU A 253 -16.34 -2.61 -8.56
C GLU A 253 -17.09 -1.99 -7.39
N TYR A 254 -16.99 -2.59 -6.19
CA TYR A 254 -17.49 -2.01 -4.96
C TYR A 254 -16.78 -0.69 -4.61
N LEU A 255 -15.44 -0.70 -4.56
CA LEU A 255 -14.65 0.50 -4.26
C LEU A 255 -14.81 1.58 -5.33
N LEU A 256 -14.91 1.19 -6.60
CA LEU A 256 -15.04 2.08 -7.75
C LEU A 256 -16.27 3.00 -7.65
N GLN A 257 -17.35 2.55 -7.02
CA GLN A 257 -18.57 3.34 -6.78
C GLN A 257 -18.31 4.58 -5.90
N PHE A 258 -17.24 4.57 -5.12
CA PHE A 258 -16.82 5.67 -4.24
C PHE A 258 -15.68 6.50 -4.83
N SER A 259 -15.19 6.14 -6.04
CA SER A 259 -14.04 6.81 -6.64
C SER A 259 -14.35 8.23 -7.12
N ILE A 260 -13.42 9.15 -6.87
CA ILE A 260 -13.43 10.51 -7.43
C ILE A 260 -12.93 10.56 -8.86
#